data_AF-A0ABD3QH77-F1
#
_entry.id   AF-A0ABD3QH77-F1
#
_cell.length_a   1.000
_cell.length_b   1.000
_cell.length_c   1.000
_cell.angle_alpha   90.00
_cell.angle_beta   90.00
_cell.angle_gamma   90.00
#
_symmetry.space_group_name_H-M   'P 1'
#
loop_
_entity.id
_entity.type
_entity.pdbx_description
1 polymer ?
#
loop_
_entity_poly.entity_id
_entity_poly.type
_entity_poly.pdbx_seq_one_letter_code
_entity_poly.pdbx_strand_id
1 'polypeptide(L)'
;MAEPYLTLANGSAIPQLAFGLYMVPADDEGVKIILEAIKAGYRHFDTASYYGNEATLGTALKQSGIPREEFFICSKVWNDAQKEGREAVKH
;
A
#
# COMPACT_ATOMS: atom_id res chain seq x y z
N MET A 1 -5.89 20.52 4.23
CA MET A 1 -4.81 20.55 5.25
C MET A 1 -3.88 19.40 4.93
N ALA A 2 -2.56 19.57 5.04
CA ALA A 2 -1.62 18.47 4.81
C ALA A 2 -1.92 17.34 5.82
N GLU A 3 -1.90 16.09 5.33
CA GLU A 3 -2.05 14.91 6.20
C GLU A 3 -0.97 14.94 7.30
N PRO A 4 -1.31 14.67 8.58
CA PRO A 4 -0.30 14.65 9.64
C PRO A 4 0.67 13.48 9.46
N TYR A 5 1.96 13.73 9.69
CA TYR A 5 3.02 12.72 9.63
C TYR A 5 3.55 12.43 11.03
N LEU A 6 3.95 11.18 11.25
CA LEU A 6 4.70 10.75 12.42
C LEU A 6 6.14 10.42 12.04
N THR A 7 7.09 10.69 12.94
CA THR A 7 8.48 10.27 12.78
C THR A 7 8.68 8.91 13.43
N LEU A 8 9.12 7.93 12.63
CA LEU A 8 9.50 6.60 13.11
C LEU A 8 10.84 6.67 13.84
N ALA A 9 11.15 5.64 14.64
CA ALA A 9 12.38 5.59 15.43
C ALA A 9 13.67 5.65 14.59
N ASN A 10 13.60 5.30 13.30
CA ASN A 10 14.70 5.40 12.34
C ASN A 10 14.81 6.77 11.66
N GLY A 11 13.98 7.75 12.05
CA GLY A 11 13.95 9.11 11.49
C GLY A 11 13.11 9.28 10.22
N SER A 12 12.60 8.19 9.63
CA SER A 12 11.69 8.29 8.47
C SER A 12 10.32 8.84 8.88
N ALA A 13 9.67 9.57 7.98
CA ALA A 13 8.30 10.05 8.19
C ALA A 13 7.29 9.07 7.58
N ILE A 14 6.16 8.88 8.27
CA ILE A 14 5.03 8.06 7.81
C ILE A 14 3.73 8.88 7.90
N PRO A 15 2.85 8.84 6.88
CA PRO A 15 1.52 9.44 7.02
C PRO A 15 0.73 8.72 8.11
N GLN A 16 0.13 9.48 9.02
CA GLN A 16 -0.52 8.94 10.21
C GLN A 16 -1.76 8.11 9.89
N LEU A 17 -2.44 8.38 8.76
CA LEU A 17 -3.66 7.68 8.36
C LEU A 17 -3.35 6.75 7.18
N ALA A 18 -3.67 5.46 7.33
CA ALA A 18 -3.47 4.47 6.27
C ALA A 18 -4.80 3.95 5.72
N PHE A 19 -4.83 3.64 4.43
CA PHE A 19 -5.91 2.87 3.82
C PHE A 19 -5.51 1.38 3.81
N GLY A 20 -6.30 0.54 4.49
CA GLY A 20 -6.09 -0.91 4.54
C GLY A 20 -6.74 -1.64 3.37
N LEU A 21 -5.99 -2.55 2.74
CA LEU A 21 -6.44 -3.29 1.55
C LEU A 21 -7.08 -4.65 1.86
N TYR A 22 -7.23 -5.02 3.13
CA TYR A 22 -7.90 -6.28 3.46
C TYR A 22 -9.33 -6.28 2.89
N MET A 23 -9.69 -7.33 2.16
CA MET A 23 -10.98 -7.49 1.47
C MET A 23 -11.25 -6.56 0.27
N VAL A 24 -10.29 -5.72 -0.13
CA VAL A 24 -10.41 -5.00 -1.42
C VAL A 24 -10.33 -6.04 -2.55
N PRO A 25 -11.29 -6.07 -3.50
CA PRO A 25 -11.29 -7.03 -4.60
C PRO A 25 -10.01 -6.97 -5.44
N ALA A 26 -9.57 -8.12 -5.95
CA ALA A 26 -8.40 -8.22 -6.82
C ALA A 26 -8.78 -8.06 -8.31
N ASP A 27 -9.56 -7.03 -8.63
CA ASP A 27 -10.10 -6.76 -9.97
C ASP A 27 -10.22 -5.25 -10.26
N ASP A 28 -10.90 -4.89 -11.35
CA ASP A 28 -11.13 -3.51 -11.77
C ASP A 28 -11.94 -2.69 -10.75
N GLU A 29 -12.79 -3.32 -9.93
CA GLU A 29 -13.50 -2.64 -8.84
C GLU A 29 -12.53 -2.25 -7.73
N GLY A 30 -11.62 -3.15 -7.36
CA GLY A 30 -10.54 -2.87 -6.42
C GLY A 30 -9.66 -1.70 -6.86
N VAL A 31 -9.29 -1.63 -8.15
CA VAL A 31 -8.53 -0.48 -8.70
C VAL A 31 -9.29 0.82 -8.50
N LYS A 32 -10.60 0.84 -8.79
CA LYS A 32 -11.44 2.03 -8.62
C LYS A 32 -11.52 2.45 -7.15
N ILE A 33 -11.71 1.51 -6.22
CA ILE A 33 -11.74 1.79 -4.78
C ILE A 33 -10.44 2.47 -4.33
N ILE A 34 -9.30 1.94 -4.76
CA ILE A 34 -7.99 2.50 -4.39
C ILE A 34 -7.78 3.88 -5.03
N LEU A 35 -8.19 4.08 -6.28
CA LEU A 35 -8.14 5.40 -6.93
C LEU A 35 -9.00 6.44 -6.21
N GLU A 36 -10.19 6.07 -5.71
CA GLU A 36 -11.01 6.97 -4.90
C GLU A 36 -10.33 7.31 -3.57
N ALA A 37 -9.66 6.35 -2.91
CA ALA A 37 -8.85 6.66 -1.73
C ALA A 37 -7.70 7.63 -2.03
N ILE A 38 -7.00 7.46 -3.17
CA ILE A 38 -5.94 8.38 -3.61
C ILE A 38 -6.50 9.80 -3.84
N LYS A 39 -7.66 9.90 -4.51
CA LYS A 39 -8.37 11.17 -4.74
C LYS A 39 -8.84 11.84 -3.45
N ALA A 40 -9.25 11.04 -2.46
CA ALA A 40 -9.61 11.52 -1.13
C ALA A 40 -8.40 12.03 -0.31
N GLY A 41 -7.18 11.79 -0.78
CA GLY A 41 -5.95 12.32 -0.21
C GLY A 41 -5.06 11.31 0.49
N TYR A 42 -5.42 10.02 0.50
CA TYR A 42 -4.57 9.00 1.12
C TYR A 42 -3.23 8.89 0.39
N ARG A 43 -2.15 8.87 1.18
CA ARG A 43 -0.78 8.61 0.69
C ARG A 43 -0.13 7.39 1.34
N HIS A 44 -0.74 6.84 2.38
CA HIS A 44 -0.30 5.60 3.03
C HIS A 44 -1.26 4.45 2.74
N PHE A 45 -0.75 3.37 2.15
CA PHE A 45 -1.50 2.15 1.86
C PHE A 45 -0.87 0.94 2.55
N ASP A 46 -1.70 0.16 3.23
CA ASP A 46 -1.31 -1.05 3.94
C ASP A 46 -1.94 -2.28 3.28
N THR A 47 -1.09 -3.20 2.83
CA THR A 47 -1.47 -4.48 2.21
C THR A 47 -0.68 -5.64 2.82
N ALA A 48 -0.83 -6.83 2.26
CA ALA A 48 -0.07 -8.03 2.61
C ALA A 48 -0.08 -8.99 1.42
N SER A 49 0.96 -9.82 1.27
CA SER A 49 1.00 -10.83 0.20
C SER A 49 -0.20 -11.80 0.27
N TYR A 50 -0.66 -12.11 1.49
CA TYR A 50 -1.84 -12.95 1.72
C TYR A 50 -3.15 -12.37 1.16
N TYR A 51 -3.27 -11.05 0.99
CA TYR A 51 -4.51 -10.44 0.53
C TYR A 51 -4.77 -10.67 -0.97
N GLY A 52 -3.74 -11.07 -1.73
CA GLY A 52 -3.88 -11.38 -3.15
C GLY A 52 -4.19 -10.19 -4.06
N ASN A 53 -4.02 -8.95 -3.56
CA ASN A 53 -4.42 -7.72 -4.26
C ASN A 53 -3.29 -6.68 -4.37
N GLU A 54 -2.02 -7.07 -4.16
CA GLU A 54 -0.87 -6.16 -4.32
C GLU A 54 -0.73 -5.64 -5.76
N ALA A 55 -1.00 -6.47 -6.76
CA ALA A 55 -1.01 -6.06 -8.17
C ALA A 55 -2.12 -5.04 -8.46
N THR A 56 -3.26 -5.13 -7.77
CA THR A 56 -4.37 -4.17 -7.85
C THR A 56 -3.93 -2.81 -7.31
N LEU A 57 -3.23 -2.77 -6.17
CA LEU A 57 -2.60 -1.56 -5.64
C LEU A 57 -1.58 -0.99 -6.63
N GLY A 58 -0.65 -1.81 -7.13
CA GLY A 58 0.36 -1.38 -8.11
C GLY A 58 -0.25 -0.74 -9.36
N THR A 59 -1.35 -1.33 -9.86
CA THR A 59 -2.10 -0.79 -10.99
C THR A 59 -2.72 0.57 -10.67
N ALA A 60 -3.40 0.70 -9.53
CA ALA A 60 -4.03 1.95 -9.11
C ALA A 60 -3.00 3.08 -8.90
N LEU A 61 -1.87 2.77 -8.25
CA LEU A 61 -0.78 3.74 -8.06
C LEU A 61 -0.24 4.23 -9.41
N LYS A 62 0.01 3.32 -10.37
CA LYS A 62 0.46 3.69 -11.71
C LYS A 62 -0.56 4.54 -12.46
N GLN A 63 -1.85 4.19 -12.38
CA GLN A 63 -2.93 4.94 -13.02
C GLN A 63 -3.16 6.32 -12.40
N SER A 64 -2.83 6.50 -11.11
CA SER A 64 -2.99 7.80 -10.43
C SER A 64 -2.14 8.92 -11.03
N GLY A 65 -1.02 8.58 -11.69
CA GLY A 65 -0.05 9.53 -12.21
C GLY A 65 0.74 10.31 -11.15
N ILE A 66 0.56 9.98 -9.86
CA ILE A 66 1.28 10.60 -8.75
C ILE A 66 2.68 9.98 -8.63
N PRO A 67 3.74 10.77 -8.39
CA PRO A 67 5.10 10.26 -8.19
C PRO A 67 5.17 9.21 -7.08
N ARG A 68 6.02 8.17 -7.27
CA ARG A 68 6.12 7.05 -6.32
C ARG A 68 6.54 7.53 -4.93
N GLU A 69 7.40 8.54 -4.85
CA GLU A 69 7.92 9.15 -3.63
C GLU A 69 6.84 9.82 -2.76
N GLU A 70 5.67 10.13 -3.31
CA GLU A 70 4.54 10.64 -2.51
C GLU A 70 3.82 9.54 -1.73
N PHE A 71 4.07 8.26 -2.03
CA PHE A 71 3.37 7.14 -1.40
C PHE A 71 4.22 6.43 -0.34
N PHE A 72 3.59 6.14 0.80
CA PHE A 72 4.09 5.18 1.77
C PHE A 72 3.32 3.85 1.62
N ILE A 73 4.03 2.77 1.29
CA ILE A 73 3.40 1.46 1.03
C ILE A 73 3.96 0.44 2.01
N CYS A 74 3.05 -0.20 2.76
CA CYS A 74 3.36 -1.30 3.66
C CYS A 74 2.85 -2.62 3.07
N SER A 75 3.70 -3.64 3.06
CA SER A 75 3.27 -5.04 2.84
C SER A 75 3.88 -5.95 3.91
N LYS A 76 3.41 -7.19 3.96
CA LYS A 76 3.69 -8.17 5.03
C LYS A 76 4.01 -9.53 4.41
N VAL A 77 5.10 -10.13 4.88
CA VAL A 77 5.43 -11.54 4.60
C VAL A 77 4.45 -12.43 5.36
N TRP A 78 3.80 -13.36 4.66
CA TRP A 78 2.86 -14.29 5.28
C TRP A 78 3.56 -15.45 5.99
N ASN A 79 2.79 -16.20 6.78
CA ASN A 79 3.29 -17.20 7.71
C ASN A 79 4.05 -18.36 7.04
N ASP A 80 3.60 -18.79 5.88
CA ASP A 80 4.23 -19.84 5.07
C ASP A 80 5.56 -19.39 4.45
N ALA A 81 5.69 -18.10 4.12
CA ALA A 81 6.86 -17.53 3.46
C ALA A 81 7.97 -17.04 4.42
N GLN A 82 7.78 -17.11 5.74
CA GLN A 82 8.77 -16.57 6.71
C GLN A 82 10.18 -17.17 6.57
N LYS A 83 10.29 -18.43 6.12
CA LYS A 83 11.57 -19.12 5.94
C LYS A 83 12.27 -18.82 4.61
N GLU A 84 11.60 -18.13 3.70
CA GLU A 84 12.10 -17.88 2.34
C GLU A 84 13.04 -16.65 2.28
N GLY A 85 13.11 -15.86 3.36
CA GLY A 85 13.99 -14.71 3.46
C GLY A 85 13.70 -13.68 2.39
N ARG A 86 14.69 -13.40 1.52
CA ARG A 86 14.55 -12.38 0.47
C ARG A 86 13.59 -12.80 -0.66
N GLU A 87 13.34 -14.10 -0.85
CA GLU A 87 12.42 -14.54 -1.92
C GLU A 87 10.97 -14.13 -1.62
N ALA A 88 10.60 -14.03 -0.33
CA ALA A 88 9.28 -13.61 0.12
C ALA A 88 8.91 -12.16 -0.22
N VAL A 89 9.80 -11.37 -0.84
CA VAL A 89 9.56 -9.96 -1.20
C VAL A 89 9.83 -9.66 -2.68
N LYS A 90 9.96 -10.69 -3.53
CA LYS A 90 10.28 -10.52 -4.97
C LYS A 90 9.07 -10.53 -5.90
N HIS A 91 7.87 -10.32 -5.39
CA HIS A 91 6.62 -10.36 -6.16
C HIS A 91 6.57 -9.30 -7.26
#